data_AF-A0A6I1W0K7-F1
#
_entry.id   AF-A0A6I1W0K7-F1
#
_cell.length_a   1.000
_cell.length_b   1.000
_cell.length_c   1.000
_cell.angle_alpha   90.00
_cell.angle_beta   90.00
_cell.angle_gamma   90.00
#
_symmetry.space_group_name_H-M   'P 1'
#
loop_
_entity.id
_entity.type
_entity.pdbx_description
1 polymer ?
#
loop_
_entity_poly.entity_id
_entity_poly.type
_entity_poly.pdbx_seq_one_letter_code
_entity_poly.pdbx_strand_id
1 'polypeptide(L)'
;MKLILAEPFKRLWDGRDAFTEVEQLSGEVYRELDGRRTLRTEVDGRGYFVKIHRGIGWGEVFKNLLTAKLPVLGAGQEWRAIKRLHEVGVPTMTAVAYGEKGSNPAQQHSFIITEELAPTV
;
A
#
# COMPACT_ATOMS: atom_id res chain seq x y z
N MET A 1 -14.11 -1.57 -6.13
CA MET A 1 -12.90 -0.75 -5.92
C MET A 1 -12.99 -0.12 -4.54
N LYS A 2 -11.88 -0.09 -3.79
CA LYS A 2 -11.77 0.66 -2.52
C LYS A 2 -10.73 1.75 -2.73
N LEU A 3 -11.03 2.95 -2.25
CA LEU A 3 -10.11 4.08 -2.25
C LEU A 3 -10.39 4.95 -1.03
N ILE A 4 -9.38 5.18 -0.21
CA ILE A 4 -9.40 6.09 0.92
C ILE A 4 -8.20 7.02 0.75
N LEU A 5 -8.46 8.33 0.75
CA LEU A 5 -7.44 9.37 0.67
C LEU A 5 -7.65 10.36 1.81
N ALA A 6 -6.61 10.55 2.61
CA ALA A 6 -6.48 11.63 3.57
C ALA A 6 -5.46 12.66 3.06
N GLU A 7 -5.33 13.77 3.77
CA GLU A 7 -4.27 14.74 3.46
C GLU A 7 -2.89 14.12 3.65
N PRO A 8 -1.88 14.53 2.85
CA PRO A 8 -1.94 15.50 1.75
C PRO A 8 -2.41 14.90 0.41
N PHE A 9 -2.51 13.57 0.31
CA PHE A 9 -2.79 12.87 -0.95
C PHE A 9 -4.18 13.13 -1.50
N LYS A 10 -5.16 13.40 -0.64
CA LYS A 10 -6.51 13.82 -1.04
C LYS A 10 -6.48 15.08 -1.90
N ARG A 11 -5.76 16.12 -1.47
CA ARG A 11 -5.59 17.36 -2.24
C ARG A 11 -4.69 17.16 -3.45
N LEU A 12 -3.56 16.45 -3.29
CA LEU A 12 -2.59 16.26 -4.38
C LEU A 12 -3.16 15.50 -5.57
N TRP A 13 -4.06 14.56 -5.31
CA TRP A 13 -4.66 13.71 -6.34
C TRP A 13 -6.09 14.10 -6.67
N ASP A 14 -6.52 15.31 -6.32
CA ASP A 14 -7.84 15.80 -6.66
C ASP A 14 -8.04 15.82 -8.18
N GLY A 15 -9.11 15.18 -8.65
CA GLY A 15 -9.39 14.97 -10.07
C GLY A 15 -8.43 14.03 -10.81
N ARG A 16 -7.53 13.30 -10.11
CA ARG A 16 -6.55 12.37 -10.71
C ARG A 16 -6.84 10.92 -10.35
N ASP A 17 -6.33 9.99 -11.16
CA ASP A 17 -6.38 8.55 -10.80
C ASP A 17 -5.26 8.23 -9.80
N ALA A 18 -5.63 8.00 -8.54
CA ALA A 18 -4.70 7.67 -7.47
C ALA A 18 -3.81 6.45 -7.77
N PHE A 19 -4.30 5.47 -8.54
CA PHE A 19 -3.49 4.30 -8.93
C PHE A 19 -2.43 4.64 -9.97
N THR A 20 -2.63 5.70 -10.74
CA THR A 20 -1.64 6.23 -11.68
C THR A 20 -0.67 7.16 -10.95
N GLU A 21 -1.16 7.98 -10.02
CA GLU A 21 -0.31 8.91 -9.27
C GLU A 21 0.60 8.21 -8.26
N VAL A 22 0.14 7.14 -7.58
CA VAL A 22 0.97 6.40 -6.62
C VAL A 22 2.20 5.77 -7.29
N GLU A 23 2.08 5.38 -8.55
CA GLU A 23 3.16 4.79 -9.33
C GLU A 23 4.24 5.83 -9.69
N GLN A 24 3.84 7.10 -9.83
CA GLN A 24 4.71 8.22 -10.15
C GLN A 24 5.47 8.74 -8.92
N LEU A 25 5.09 8.34 -7.70
CA LEU A 25 5.81 8.73 -6.49
C LEU A 25 7.27 8.27 -6.56
N SER A 26 8.16 9.19 -6.22
CA SER A 26 9.61 8.99 -6.21
C SER A 26 10.17 9.23 -4.80
N GLY A 27 11.38 8.73 -4.59
CA GLY A 27 12.08 8.81 -3.31
C GLY A 27 12.98 7.60 -3.10
N GLU A 28 13.34 7.32 -1.86
CA GLU A 28 14.25 6.23 -1.52
C GLU A 28 13.54 4.88 -1.65
N VAL A 29 14.00 4.03 -2.56
CA VAL A 29 13.42 2.70 -2.80
C VAL A 29 14.08 1.67 -1.89
N TYR A 30 13.28 1.04 -1.03
CA TYR A 30 13.73 0.01 -0.09
C TYR A 30 13.62 -1.39 -0.68
N ARG A 31 12.64 -1.60 -1.56
CA ARG A 31 12.39 -2.90 -2.19
C ARG A 31 11.68 -2.71 -3.53
N GLU A 32 12.19 -3.39 -4.55
CA GLU A 32 11.54 -3.46 -5.85
C GLU A 32 11.71 -4.88 -6.41
N LEU A 33 10.59 -5.57 -6.55
CA LEU A 33 10.49 -6.91 -7.12
C LEU A 33 9.30 -6.94 -8.08
N ASP A 34 9.19 -8.01 -8.86
CA ASP A 34 8.02 -8.26 -9.70
C ASP A 34 6.73 -8.17 -8.86
N GLY A 35 5.90 -7.19 -9.20
CA GLY A 35 4.63 -6.95 -8.54
C GLY A 35 4.69 -6.26 -7.18
N ARG A 36 5.85 -5.83 -6.66
CA ARG A 36 5.92 -5.11 -5.37
C ARG A 36 6.97 -4.01 -5.36
N ARG A 37 6.58 -2.81 -4.95
CA ARG A 37 7.48 -1.68 -4.74
C ARG A 37 7.23 -1.04 -3.38
N THR A 38 8.29 -0.85 -2.60
CA THR A 38 8.27 -0.12 -1.33
C THR A 38 9.27 1.02 -1.41
N LEU A 39 8.80 2.24 -1.18
CA LEU A 39 9.64 3.43 -1.13
C LEU A 39 9.26 4.35 0.03
N ARG A 40 10.19 5.22 0.41
CA ARG A 40 9.93 6.42 1.22
C ARG A 40 9.86 7.62 0.29
N THR A 41 8.80 8.41 0.39
CA THR A 41 8.64 9.67 -0.32
C THR A 41 8.48 10.81 0.68
N GLU A 42 8.69 12.05 0.23
CA GLU A 42 8.49 13.23 1.04
C GLU A 42 7.48 14.16 0.35
N VAL A 43 6.50 14.64 1.12
CA VAL A 43 5.49 15.59 0.66
C VAL A 43 5.38 16.70 1.69
N ASP A 44 5.55 17.95 1.24
CA ASP A 44 5.49 19.14 2.09
C ASP A 44 6.39 19.03 3.35
N GLY A 45 7.59 18.47 3.19
CA GLY A 45 8.56 18.30 4.29
C GLY A 45 8.26 17.14 5.25
N ARG A 46 7.26 16.30 4.96
CA ARG A 46 6.88 15.14 5.78
C ARG A 46 7.18 13.83 5.05
N GLY A 47 7.74 12.86 5.75
CA GLY A 47 8.03 11.54 5.22
C GLY A 47 6.80 10.62 5.21
N TYR A 48 6.72 9.79 4.17
CA TYR A 48 5.68 8.77 4.02
C TYR A 48 6.27 7.48 3.46
N PHE A 49 5.80 6.34 3.95
CA PHE A 49 6.11 5.05 3.36
C PHE A 49 5.01 4.61 2.41
N VAL A 50 5.40 4.28 1.18
CA VAL A 50 4.51 3.86 0.10
C VAL A 50 4.78 2.38 -0.20
N LYS A 51 3.73 1.56 -0.17
CA LYS A 51 3.80 0.13 -0.51
C LYS A 51 2.80 -0.16 -1.62
N ILE A 52 3.31 -0.48 -2.81
CA ILE A 52 2.54 -0.80 -4.02
C ILE A 52 2.61 -2.30 -4.27
N HIS A 53 1.46 -2.91 -4.54
CA HIS A 53 1.31 -4.32 -4.89
C HIS A 53 0.52 -4.44 -6.21
N ARG A 54 1.10 -5.13 -7.17
CA ARG A 54 0.55 -5.39 -8.50
C ARG A 54 0.34 -6.90 -8.66
N GLY A 55 -0.38 -7.28 -9.71
CA GLY A 55 -0.68 -8.68 -9.97
C GLY A 55 0.57 -9.56 -10.03
N ILE A 56 0.54 -10.69 -9.31
CA ILE A 56 1.63 -11.67 -9.26
C ILE A 56 1.49 -12.80 -10.31
N GLY A 57 0.40 -12.78 -11.10
CA GLY A 57 0.08 -13.83 -12.06
C GLY A 57 -0.43 -15.14 -11.44
N TRP A 58 -1.09 -15.97 -12.24
CA TRP A 58 -1.67 -17.23 -11.76
C TRP A 58 -0.62 -18.26 -11.35
N GLY A 59 0.56 -18.26 -11.96
CA GLY A 59 1.64 -19.18 -11.61
C GLY A 59 2.07 -19.07 -10.15
N GLU A 60 2.27 -17.84 -9.67
CA GLU A 60 2.67 -17.60 -8.27
C GLU A 60 1.49 -17.85 -7.30
N VAL A 61 0.24 -17.57 -7.70
CA VAL A 61 -0.94 -17.93 -6.91
C VAL A 61 -1.02 -19.45 -6.71
N PHE A 62 -0.97 -20.24 -7.79
CA PHE A 62 -1.05 -21.70 -7.69
C PHE A 62 0.13 -22.29 -6.93
N LYS A 63 1.35 -21.82 -7.17
CA LYS A 63 2.56 -22.26 -6.45
C LYS A 63 2.43 -22.05 -4.93
N ASN A 64 1.93 -20.89 -4.48
CA ASN A 64 1.72 -20.65 -3.06
C ASN A 64 0.64 -21.58 -2.49
N LEU A 65 -0.49 -21.76 -3.19
CA LEU A 65 -1.56 -22.65 -2.72
C LEU A 65 -1.12 -24.12 -2.65
N LEU A 66 -0.38 -24.60 -3.65
CA LEU A 66 0.17 -25.97 -3.68
C LEU A 66 1.18 -26.22 -2.55
N THR A 67 1.82 -25.17 -2.04
CA THR A 67 2.73 -25.24 -0.88
C THR A 67 2.03 -24.89 0.44
N ALA A 68 0.68 -24.91 0.46
CA ALA A 68 -0.17 -24.54 1.59
C ALA A 68 0.10 -23.14 2.17
N LYS A 69 0.62 -22.22 1.34
CA LYS A 69 0.83 -20.80 1.67
C LYS A 69 -0.27 -19.95 1.07
N LEU A 70 -0.84 -19.06 1.86
CA LEU A 70 -1.75 -18.04 1.34
C LEU A 70 -0.94 -16.98 0.57
N PRO A 71 -1.30 -16.66 -0.67
CA PRO A 71 -0.61 -15.62 -1.42
C PRO A 71 -0.84 -14.25 -0.78
N VAL A 72 0.20 -13.42 -0.74
CA VAL A 72 0.07 -12.00 -0.36
C VAL A 72 -0.45 -11.25 -1.58
N LEU A 73 -1.76 -11.06 -1.63
CA LEU A 73 -2.46 -10.49 -2.80
C LEU A 73 -2.42 -8.95 -2.88
N GLY A 74 -2.05 -8.26 -1.79
CA GLY A 74 -2.03 -6.80 -1.78
C GLY A 74 -1.97 -6.16 -0.41
N ALA A 75 -2.23 -4.86 -0.38
CA ALA A 75 -2.13 -4.02 0.82
C ALA A 75 -3.31 -4.19 1.81
N GLY A 76 -4.37 -4.93 1.44
CA GLY A 76 -5.60 -5.03 2.25
C GLY A 76 -5.43 -5.73 3.62
N GLN A 77 -4.39 -6.56 3.81
CA GLN A 77 -4.08 -7.10 5.14
C GLN A 77 -3.53 -6.00 6.07
N GLU A 78 -2.58 -5.21 5.57
CA GLU A 78 -1.94 -4.14 6.32
C GLU A 78 -2.94 -3.04 6.70
N TRP A 79 -3.79 -2.62 5.75
CA TRP A 79 -4.87 -1.68 6.02
C TRP A 79 -5.80 -2.14 7.15
N ARG A 80 -6.25 -3.40 7.12
CA ARG A 80 -7.12 -3.96 8.17
C ARG A 80 -6.42 -4.06 9.51
N ALA A 81 -5.14 -4.42 9.53
CA ALA A 81 -4.35 -4.49 10.75
C ALA A 81 -4.21 -3.11 11.40
N ILE A 82 -3.80 -2.08 10.64
CA ILE A 82 -3.70 -0.69 11.12
C ILE A 82 -5.04 -0.21 11.67
N LYS A 83 -6.13 -0.42 10.92
CA LYS A 83 -7.47 -0.03 11.35
C LYS A 83 -7.84 -0.70 12.68
N ARG A 84 -7.62 -2.01 12.79
CA ARG A 84 -7.95 -2.77 14.00
C ARG A 84 -7.15 -2.31 15.21
N LEU A 85 -5.86 -2.00 15.03
CA LEU A 85 -4.99 -1.49 16.09
C LEU A 85 -5.46 -0.13 16.61
N HIS A 86 -5.87 0.78 15.71
CA HIS A 86 -6.49 2.04 16.11
C HIS A 86 -7.81 1.84 16.87
N GLU A 87 -8.66 0.91 16.43
CA GLU A 87 -9.94 0.61 17.11
C GLU A 87 -9.75 0.10 18.55
N VAL A 88 -8.61 -0.54 18.86
CA VAL A 88 -8.30 -1.02 20.22
C VAL A 88 -7.33 -0.12 20.98
N GLY A 89 -7.01 1.07 20.44
CA GLY A 89 -6.13 2.04 21.08
C GLY A 89 -4.66 1.61 21.17
N VAL A 90 -4.21 0.66 20.35
CA VAL A 90 -2.80 0.27 20.28
C VAL A 90 -2.06 1.23 19.34
N PRO A 91 -1.00 1.93 19.81
CA PRO A 91 -0.20 2.80 18.95
C PRO A 91 0.37 2.05 17.75
N THR A 92 0.19 2.60 16.57
CA THR A 92 0.70 2.05 15.31
C THR A 92 0.89 3.17 14.29
N MET A 93 1.29 2.82 13.08
CA MET A 93 1.41 3.75 11.95
C MET A 93 0.05 4.30 11.49
N THR A 94 0.01 5.56 11.07
CA THR A 94 -1.19 6.18 10.48
C THR A 94 -1.23 5.92 8.98
N ALA A 95 -2.25 5.22 8.48
CA ALA A 95 -2.48 5.08 7.05
C ALA A 95 -3.24 6.29 6.50
N VAL A 96 -2.62 7.02 5.56
CA VAL A 96 -3.15 8.27 4.96
C VAL A 96 -3.64 8.07 3.53
N ALA A 97 -3.30 6.97 2.88
CA ALA A 97 -3.94 6.57 1.63
C ALA A 97 -4.00 5.05 1.51
N TYR A 98 -5.08 4.52 0.94
CA TYR A 98 -5.21 3.11 0.59
C TYR A 98 -6.08 2.95 -0.64
N GLY A 99 -5.64 2.11 -1.58
CA GLY A 99 -6.39 1.77 -2.79
C GLY A 99 -6.34 0.27 -3.07
N GLU A 100 -7.43 -0.29 -3.57
CA GLU A 100 -7.53 -1.68 -4.02
C GLU A 100 -8.50 -1.81 -5.21
N LYS A 101 -8.00 -2.30 -6.36
CA LYS A 101 -8.78 -2.58 -7.57
C LYS A 101 -8.40 -3.92 -8.21
N GLY A 102 -9.32 -4.46 -9.00
CA GLY A 102 -9.21 -5.78 -9.63
C GLY A 102 -9.83 -6.88 -8.77
N SER A 103 -10.75 -7.66 -9.35
CA SER A 103 -11.38 -8.83 -8.70
C SER A 103 -10.58 -10.12 -8.92
N ASN A 104 -9.70 -10.13 -9.93
CA ASN A 104 -8.81 -11.25 -10.20
C ASN A 104 -7.59 -11.18 -9.26
N PRO A 105 -7.39 -12.16 -8.37
CA PRO A 105 -6.27 -12.16 -7.42
C PRO A 105 -4.90 -12.16 -8.12
N ALA A 106 -4.80 -12.70 -9.33
CA ALA A 106 -3.57 -12.69 -10.13
C ALA A 106 -3.26 -11.32 -10.76
N GLN A 107 -4.22 -10.39 -10.80
CA GLN A 107 -4.11 -9.07 -11.45
C GLN A 107 -4.50 -7.92 -10.51
N GLN A 108 -4.62 -8.18 -9.21
CA GLN A 108 -5.01 -7.15 -8.25
C GLN A 108 -3.95 -6.05 -8.18
N HIS A 109 -4.39 -4.80 -8.19
CA HIS A 109 -3.53 -3.63 -7.96
C HIS A 109 -4.00 -2.93 -6.68
N SER A 110 -3.12 -2.82 -5.70
CA SER A 110 -3.38 -2.13 -4.45
C SER A 110 -2.17 -1.37 -3.94
N PHE A 111 -2.42 -0.34 -3.15
CA PHE A 111 -1.37 0.40 -2.47
C PHE A 111 -1.81 0.83 -1.07
N ILE A 112 -0.85 1.11 -0.21
CA ILE A 112 -1.05 1.80 1.06
C ILE A 112 0.07 2.81 1.26
N ILE A 113 -0.29 3.98 1.78
CA ILE A 113 0.64 5.02 2.20
C ILE A 113 0.42 5.28 3.68
N THR A 114 1.50 5.26 4.44
CA THR A 114 1.51 5.59 5.86
C THR A 114 2.39 6.78 6.13
N GLU A 115 2.06 7.55 7.16
CA GLU A 115 3.00 8.51 7.75
C GLU A 115 4.27 7.76 8.16
N GLU A 116 5.43 8.40 7.96
CA GLU A 116 6.66 7.94 8.58
C GLU A 116 6.56 8.10 10.10
N LEU A 117 6.91 7.05 10.83
CA LEU A 117 7.04 7.14 12.28
C LEU A 117 8.24 8.03 12.60
N ALA A 118 8.04 9.05 13.43
CA ALA A 118 9.15 9.81 13.99
C ALA A 118 10.11 8.84 14.71
N PRO A 119 11.43 9.11 14.71
CA PRO A 119 12.38 8.31 15.45
C PRO A 119 11.91 8.14 16.90
N THR A 120 11.58 6.90 17.29
CA THR A 120 11.33 6.57 18.69
C THR A 120 12.68 6.47 19.39
N VAL A 121 12.84 7.27 20.45
CA VAL A 121 14.00 7.25 21.36
C VAL A 121 13.84 6.13 22.38
#